data_AF-A0A969V6Z9-F1
#
_entry.id   AF-A0A969V6Z9-F1
#
_cell.length_a   1.000
_cell.length_b   1.000
_cell.length_c   1.000
_cell.angle_alpha   90.00
_cell.angle_beta   90.00
_cell.angle_gamma   90.00
#
_symmetry.space_group_name_H-M   'P 1'
#
loop_
_entity.id
_entity.type
_entity.pdbx_description
1 polymer ?
#
loop_
_entity_poly.entity_id
_entity_poly.type
_entity_poly.pdbx_seq_one_letter_code
_entity_poly.pdbx_strand_id
1 'polypeptide(L)'
;MKLRSFFYFLIAGVLALLTLSAGGFYWLTTQTPLHLLNGGPTTTPAAAVFVSKQAPLLVSMLVNPDRLEALRQVFATPAERSRSHAEFEQIKKTLLANTGLDYSRDIQPWIGDEITFAIATPDFDRDSNNGKQTGFLLAISSQNADRSQQFLESYWKKQSVTTKAVKFAEYKGIKLSYKELPTVPQKSDTISPLNRLALPSSSLPSSFATALISGSSNSEARRSFVLFANNQKVLRDAIDNVEASNLNLNNTPEYQKALQQLTQGRIALGFVNLPQLETEQKPQFSLNSLAVAVGINRRGLVAQTALVTDRENTATPALSEPVQALQYIPSASPFAVASISLNNFWSEFSSAVSANPELSKLVDRTLADIQTGWGIDLPQDIFNWVQGEYALAVLPGASNSSDWIFAAEQSADSQQAIDKLDEIARSKEYSIGSFTLRNQKITAWTQLTTNPNYGIKNKRETAIETEAKGIRATVGKYEIFTTSVEAMDEALKAAETGSLVGDRDFQTSIEPLPPSNDGYFYLDWPSSRTIWEKQIPLLRLIELSARPFFDHLRSLTITTTGETAGIRKATIFMRLN
;
A
#
# COMPACT_ATOMS: atom_id res chain seq x y z
N MET A 1 -16.51 6.03 -16.22
CA MET A 1 -15.79 6.40 -14.98
C MET A 1 -14.31 6.06 -15.19
N LYS A 2 -13.40 7.02 -15.04
CA LYS A 2 -11.97 6.76 -15.27
C LYS A 2 -11.40 5.93 -14.12
N LEU A 3 -10.93 4.71 -14.44
CA LEU A 3 -10.30 3.73 -13.55
C LEU A 3 -9.25 4.35 -12.60
N ARG A 4 -8.57 5.41 -13.06
CA ARG A 4 -7.62 6.22 -12.27
C ARG A 4 -8.22 6.71 -10.95
N SER A 5 -9.48 7.17 -10.93
CA SER A 5 -10.13 7.63 -9.70
C SER A 5 -10.38 6.50 -8.71
N PHE A 6 -10.62 5.27 -9.19
CA PHE A 6 -10.89 4.12 -8.34
C PHE A 6 -9.62 3.61 -7.64
N PHE A 7 -8.49 3.50 -8.37
CA PHE A 7 -7.20 3.12 -7.77
C PHE A 7 -6.65 4.18 -6.80
N TYR A 8 -6.91 5.47 -7.03
CA TYR A 8 -6.56 6.51 -6.06
C TYR A 8 -7.43 6.43 -4.79
N PHE A 9 -8.72 6.13 -4.90
CA PHE A 9 -9.59 5.90 -3.73
C PHE A 9 -9.24 4.61 -2.98
N LEU A 10 -8.77 3.59 -3.70
CA LEU A 10 -8.31 2.32 -3.16
C LEU A 10 -7.05 2.48 -2.31
N ILE A 11 -6.02 3.08 -2.91
CA ILE A 11 -4.73 3.36 -2.28
C ILE A 11 -4.96 4.33 -1.12
N ALA A 12 -5.81 5.36 -1.29
CA ALA A 12 -6.19 6.28 -0.23
C ALA A 12 -6.99 5.62 0.91
N GLY A 13 -7.86 4.65 0.62
CA GLY A 13 -8.65 3.94 1.63
C GLY A 13 -7.79 2.98 2.46
N VAL A 14 -6.90 2.23 1.78
CA VAL A 14 -5.89 1.39 2.44
C VAL A 14 -4.92 2.26 3.24
N LEU A 15 -4.46 3.40 2.71
CA LEU A 15 -3.57 4.32 3.42
C LEU A 15 -4.26 5.05 4.57
N ALA A 16 -5.50 5.51 4.41
CA ALA A 16 -6.26 6.14 5.49
C ALA A 16 -6.53 5.16 6.63
N LEU A 17 -6.72 3.88 6.30
CA LEU A 17 -6.91 2.86 7.33
C LEU A 17 -5.59 2.39 7.93
N LEU A 18 -4.51 2.32 7.14
CA LEU A 18 -3.15 2.14 7.64
C LEU A 18 -2.77 3.29 8.57
N THR A 19 -3.22 4.52 8.33
CA THR A 19 -2.85 5.67 9.18
C THR A 19 -3.69 5.74 10.44
N LEU A 20 -4.97 5.33 10.38
CA LEU A 20 -5.79 5.06 11.57
C LEU A 20 -5.26 3.87 12.37
N SER A 21 -4.73 2.85 11.70
CA SER A 21 -4.14 1.65 12.30
C SER A 21 -2.70 1.85 12.74
N ALA A 22 -1.97 2.86 12.26
CA ALA A 22 -0.55 3.07 12.55
C ALA A 22 -0.31 4.24 13.48
N GLY A 23 -1.25 5.20 13.56
CA GLY A 23 -1.20 6.26 14.56
C GLY A 23 -0.96 5.70 15.95
N GLY A 24 -1.47 4.51 16.28
CA GLY A 24 -1.30 3.82 17.56
C GLY A 24 0.04 3.15 17.86
N PHE A 25 0.89 2.84 16.87
CA PHE A 25 1.86 1.73 16.98
C PHE A 25 3.30 2.05 16.61
N TYR A 26 3.64 3.32 16.44
CA TYR A 26 5.00 3.75 16.12
C TYR A 26 6.07 3.24 17.10
N TRP A 27 5.71 3.07 18.38
CA TRP A 27 6.67 2.86 19.45
C TRP A 27 6.61 1.47 20.11
N LEU A 28 6.27 0.42 19.37
CA LEU A 28 6.41 -0.93 19.94
C LEU A 28 7.88 -1.21 20.21
N THR A 29 8.16 -1.79 21.38
CA THR A 29 9.51 -2.16 21.79
C THR A 29 9.63 -3.67 21.94
N THR A 30 10.86 -4.16 22.04
CA THR A 30 11.19 -5.60 22.20
C THR A 30 10.59 -6.23 23.47
N GLN A 31 10.12 -5.42 24.43
CA GLN A 31 9.53 -5.85 25.70
C GLN A 31 8.00 -6.03 25.66
N THR A 32 7.37 -5.84 24.50
CA THR A 32 5.91 -6.02 24.35
C THR A 32 5.51 -7.50 24.53
N PRO A 33 4.60 -7.85 25.46
CA PRO A 33 4.06 -9.20 25.62
C PRO A 33 3.38 -9.67 24.34
N LEU A 34 3.79 -10.85 23.84
CA LEU A 34 3.36 -11.40 22.55
C LEU A 34 1.84 -11.59 22.44
N HIS A 35 1.13 -11.80 23.57
CA HIS A 35 -0.32 -11.99 23.56
C HIS A 35 -1.10 -10.74 23.14
N LEU A 36 -0.51 -9.54 23.26
CA LEU A 36 -1.10 -8.28 22.81
C LEU A 36 -0.87 -7.99 21.32
N LEU A 37 0.04 -8.74 20.68
CA LEU A 37 0.37 -8.64 19.25
C LEU A 37 -0.54 -9.52 18.37
N ASN A 38 -1.30 -10.43 18.98
CA ASN A 38 -2.22 -11.33 18.27
C ASN A 38 -3.46 -10.63 17.70
N GLY A 39 -3.59 -9.31 17.87
CA GLY A 39 -4.73 -8.51 17.42
C GLY A 39 -5.91 -8.57 18.40
N GLY A 40 -7.09 -8.17 17.93
CA GLY A 40 -8.33 -8.29 18.70
C GLY A 40 -8.83 -9.74 18.79
N PRO A 41 -9.84 -10.03 19.63
CA PRO A 41 -10.51 -11.34 19.66
C PRO A 41 -11.21 -11.68 18.33
N THR A 42 -11.35 -10.69 17.44
CA THR A 42 -11.91 -10.78 16.10
C THR A 42 -10.82 -10.74 15.05
N THR A 43 -10.65 -11.83 14.31
CA THR A 43 -9.71 -11.90 13.18
C THR A 43 -10.41 -11.74 11.82
N THR A 44 -11.74 -11.74 11.79
CA THR A 44 -12.56 -11.54 10.60
C THR A 44 -13.68 -10.55 10.86
N PRO A 45 -13.98 -9.63 9.92
CA PRO A 45 -15.09 -8.68 10.07
C PRO A 45 -16.44 -9.41 10.05
N ALA A 46 -17.17 -9.39 11.17
CA ALA A 46 -18.52 -9.95 11.20
C ALA A 46 -19.52 -9.07 10.45
N ALA A 47 -19.24 -7.76 10.32
CA ALA A 47 -20.08 -6.84 9.55
C ALA A 47 -20.07 -7.11 8.04
N ALA A 48 -19.20 -7.99 7.52
CA ALA A 48 -19.20 -8.39 6.12
C ALA A 48 -20.53 -9.00 5.66
N VAL A 49 -21.38 -9.46 6.59
CA VAL A 49 -22.75 -9.94 6.29
C VAL A 49 -23.70 -8.82 5.82
N PHE A 50 -23.44 -7.57 6.20
CA PHE A 50 -24.25 -6.41 5.78
C PHE A 50 -23.82 -5.87 4.42
N VAL A 51 -22.67 -6.30 3.91
CA VAL A 51 -22.05 -5.76 2.70
C VAL A 51 -22.33 -6.70 1.53
N SER A 52 -22.79 -6.15 0.41
CA SER A 52 -23.03 -6.92 -0.82
C SER A 52 -21.72 -7.50 -1.35
N LYS A 53 -21.77 -8.71 -1.93
CA LYS A 53 -20.64 -9.31 -2.64
C LYS A 53 -20.12 -8.47 -3.81
N GLN A 54 -20.95 -7.55 -4.34
CA GLN A 54 -20.59 -6.62 -5.41
C GLN A 54 -20.03 -5.28 -4.89
N ALA A 55 -19.94 -5.10 -3.58
CA ALA A 55 -19.40 -3.89 -2.98
C ALA A 55 -17.96 -3.65 -3.47
N PRO A 56 -17.62 -2.46 -4.00
CA PRO A 56 -16.28 -2.20 -4.48
C PRO A 56 -15.20 -2.25 -3.39
N LEU A 57 -15.57 -1.92 -2.15
CA LEU A 57 -14.64 -1.77 -1.03
C LEU A 57 -15.30 -2.11 0.30
N LEU A 58 -14.61 -2.91 1.11
CA LEU A 58 -14.83 -3.07 2.54
C LEU A 58 -13.51 -2.79 3.27
N VAL A 59 -13.57 -2.02 4.34
CA VAL A 59 -12.43 -1.87 5.25
C VAL A 59 -12.92 -1.90 6.69
N SER A 60 -12.24 -2.67 7.53
CA SER A 60 -12.62 -2.94 8.90
C SER A 60 -11.45 -2.75 9.84
N MET A 61 -11.65 -2.03 10.93
CA MET A 61 -10.80 -2.06 12.12
C MET A 61 -11.35 -3.13 13.06
N LEU A 62 -10.50 -4.04 13.49
CA LEU A 62 -10.84 -5.25 14.26
C LEU A 62 -10.30 -5.19 15.69
N VAL A 63 -10.10 -3.98 16.20
CA VAL A 63 -9.65 -3.71 17.55
C VAL A 63 -10.38 -2.47 18.09
N ASN A 64 -10.80 -2.53 19.36
CA ASN A 64 -11.43 -1.38 20.02
C ASN A 64 -10.41 -0.22 20.11
N PRO A 65 -10.80 1.03 19.76
CA PRO A 65 -9.91 2.18 19.80
C PRO A 65 -9.27 2.42 21.18
N ASP A 66 -9.96 2.15 22.28
CA ASP A 66 -9.40 2.31 23.63
C ASP A 66 -8.30 1.28 23.93
N ARG A 67 -8.37 0.08 23.33
CA ARG A 67 -7.29 -0.91 23.45
C ARG A 67 -6.04 -0.45 22.70
N LEU A 68 -6.20 0.28 21.59
CA LEU A 68 -5.09 0.91 20.87
C LEU A 68 -4.39 1.95 21.76
N GLU A 69 -5.17 2.77 22.46
CA GLU A 69 -4.66 3.76 23.41
C GLU A 69 -3.97 3.09 24.61
N ALA A 70 -4.59 2.08 25.20
CA ALA A 70 -4.04 1.35 26.34
C ALA A 70 -2.70 0.68 26.00
N LEU A 71 -2.59 0.06 24.81
CA LEU A 71 -1.33 -0.53 24.35
C LEU A 71 -0.22 0.52 24.28
N ARG A 72 -0.56 1.73 23.81
CA ARG A 72 0.36 2.86 23.74
C ARG A 72 0.82 3.32 25.13
N GLN A 73 -0.04 3.26 26.15
CA GLN A 73 0.26 3.70 27.52
C GLN A 73 1.11 2.71 28.32
N VAL A 74 0.97 1.39 28.09
CA VAL A 74 1.66 0.35 28.88
C VAL A 74 3.19 0.40 28.71
N PHE A 75 3.67 0.78 27.53
CA PHE A 75 5.11 0.75 27.23
C PHE A 75 5.77 2.14 27.31
N ALA A 76 5.02 3.22 27.11
CA ALA A 76 5.58 4.58 27.07
C ALA A 76 6.15 5.05 28.44
N THR A 77 7.19 5.88 28.40
CA THR A 77 7.66 6.65 29.58
C THR A 77 6.60 7.64 30.05
N PRO A 78 6.62 8.14 31.30
CA PRO A 78 5.60 9.08 31.79
C PRO A 78 5.41 10.34 30.92
N ALA A 79 6.50 10.90 30.37
CA ALA A 79 6.43 12.06 29.47
C ALA A 79 5.79 11.71 28.11
N GLU A 80 6.10 10.52 27.58
CA GLU A 80 5.52 10.01 26.33
C GLU A 80 4.04 9.65 26.50
N ARG A 81 3.63 9.10 27.66
CA ARG A 81 2.22 8.79 27.96
C ARG A 81 1.32 10.02 27.84
N SER A 82 1.76 11.15 28.40
CA SER A 82 0.99 12.40 28.34
C SER A 82 0.86 12.94 26.91
N ARG A 83 1.93 12.88 26.12
CA ARG A 83 1.91 13.30 24.71
C ARG A 83 1.00 12.39 23.88
N SER A 84 1.18 11.08 24.06
CA SER A 84 0.40 10.02 23.43
C SER A 84 -1.12 10.20 23.66
N HIS A 85 -1.52 10.42 24.91
CA HIS A 85 -2.91 10.66 25.26
C HIS A 85 -3.44 11.93 24.58
N ALA A 86 -2.67 13.03 24.61
CA ALA A 86 -3.06 14.28 23.97
C ALA A 86 -3.24 14.14 22.45
N GLU A 87 -2.36 13.41 21.76
CA GLU A 87 -2.47 13.13 20.33
C GLU A 87 -3.72 12.29 20.01
N PHE A 88 -3.97 11.25 20.80
CA PHE A 88 -5.13 10.37 20.60
C PHE A 88 -6.46 11.12 20.85
N GLU A 89 -6.52 11.93 21.90
CA GLU A 89 -7.65 12.83 22.16
C GLU A 89 -7.84 13.86 21.05
N GLN A 90 -6.76 14.38 20.47
CA GLN A 90 -6.83 15.31 19.35
C GLN A 90 -7.39 14.62 18.09
N ILE A 91 -7.00 13.37 17.82
CA ILE A 91 -7.55 12.57 16.72
C ILE A 91 -9.06 12.33 16.95
N LYS A 92 -9.48 11.89 18.14
CA LYS A 92 -10.91 11.71 18.49
C LYS A 92 -11.72 12.99 18.25
N LYS A 93 -11.23 14.12 18.78
CA LYS A 93 -11.88 15.43 18.63
C LYS A 93 -11.95 15.88 17.18
N THR A 94 -10.89 15.66 16.40
CA THR A 94 -10.84 16.06 14.99
C THR A 94 -11.82 15.23 14.14
N LEU A 95 -11.88 13.91 14.38
CA LEU A 95 -12.79 13.00 13.66
C LEU A 95 -14.26 13.29 13.97
N LEU A 96 -14.58 13.67 15.21
CA LEU A 96 -15.95 13.96 15.65
C LEU A 96 -16.31 15.46 15.59
N ALA A 97 -15.38 16.32 15.16
CA ALA A 97 -15.62 17.75 15.02
C ALA A 97 -16.86 17.98 14.14
N ASN A 98 -17.67 19.00 14.43
CA ASN A 98 -18.86 19.34 13.64
C ASN A 98 -20.00 18.29 13.59
N THR A 99 -19.84 17.12 14.24
CA THR A 99 -20.94 16.14 14.40
C THR A 99 -21.82 16.45 15.62
N GLY A 100 -21.27 17.19 16.60
CA GLY A 100 -21.89 17.40 17.91
C GLY A 100 -21.81 16.19 18.85
N LEU A 101 -21.02 15.17 18.47
CA LEU A 101 -20.74 13.98 19.26
C LEU A 101 -19.44 14.12 20.06
N ASP A 102 -19.40 13.51 21.23
CA ASP A 102 -18.22 13.35 22.06
C ASP A 102 -17.90 11.86 22.21
N TYR A 103 -16.63 11.48 22.01
CA TYR A 103 -16.27 10.06 22.02
C TYR A 103 -16.56 9.40 23.37
N SER A 104 -16.05 9.98 24.46
CA SER A 104 -16.12 9.40 25.80
C SER A 104 -17.56 9.34 26.33
N ARG A 105 -18.37 10.35 26.02
CA ARG A 105 -19.78 10.38 26.43
C ARG A 105 -20.70 9.56 25.53
N ASP A 106 -20.56 9.68 24.22
CA ASP A 106 -21.60 9.25 23.27
C ASP A 106 -21.26 7.94 22.55
N ILE A 107 -19.98 7.52 22.47
CA ILE A 107 -19.54 6.37 21.65
C ILE A 107 -18.87 5.29 22.52
N GLN A 108 -17.90 5.69 23.35
CA GLN A 108 -17.12 4.82 24.23
C GLN A 108 -17.97 3.85 25.08
N PRO A 109 -19.14 4.24 25.64
CA PRO A 109 -19.91 3.34 26.51
C PRO A 109 -20.44 2.08 25.84
N TRP A 110 -20.49 2.02 24.51
CA TRP A 110 -21.10 0.91 23.76
C TRP A 110 -20.27 0.40 22.59
N ILE A 111 -19.25 1.13 22.12
CA ILE A 111 -18.42 0.71 20.99
C ILE A 111 -17.71 -0.62 21.29
N GLY A 112 -17.77 -1.55 20.33
CA GLY A 112 -17.11 -2.85 20.42
C GLY A 112 -15.74 -2.87 19.77
N ASP A 113 -15.27 -4.07 19.43
CA ASP A 113 -13.94 -4.30 18.85
C ASP A 113 -13.93 -4.16 17.30
N GLU A 114 -15.07 -4.00 16.64
CA GLU A 114 -15.18 -3.91 15.18
C GLU A 114 -15.82 -2.59 14.71
N ILE A 115 -15.17 -1.91 13.77
CA ILE A 115 -15.66 -0.75 13.02
C ILE A 115 -15.42 -1.01 11.53
N THR A 116 -16.49 -1.21 10.76
CA THR A 116 -16.42 -1.57 9.34
C THR A 116 -17.06 -0.50 8.47
N PHE A 117 -16.28 0.05 7.55
CA PHE A 117 -16.74 0.96 6.50
C PHE A 117 -16.78 0.23 5.15
N ALA A 118 -17.82 0.49 4.35
CA ALA A 118 -17.93 -0.05 3.01
C ALA A 118 -18.46 0.99 2.03
N ILE A 119 -17.95 0.93 0.80
CA ILE A 119 -18.66 1.44 -0.36
C ILE A 119 -19.64 0.33 -0.74
N ALA A 120 -20.88 0.43 -0.24
CA ALA A 120 -21.86 -0.64 -0.37
C ALA A 120 -22.33 -0.82 -1.82
N THR A 121 -22.45 0.29 -2.55
CA THR A 121 -22.83 0.30 -3.97
C THR A 121 -22.23 1.54 -4.65
N PRO A 122 -21.74 1.42 -5.91
CA PRO A 122 -21.31 2.58 -6.67
C PRO A 122 -22.47 3.55 -6.98
N ASP A 123 -23.71 3.08 -6.96
CA ASP A 123 -24.91 3.84 -7.27
C ASP A 123 -26.15 3.26 -6.55
N PHE A 124 -26.68 3.95 -5.54
CA PHE A 124 -27.74 3.39 -4.67
C PHE A 124 -29.15 3.59 -5.21
N ASP A 125 -29.37 4.55 -6.13
CA ASP A 125 -30.67 4.75 -6.78
C ASP A 125 -30.75 4.10 -8.17
N ARG A 126 -29.60 3.71 -8.73
CA ARG A 126 -29.47 3.02 -10.02
C ARG A 126 -30.06 3.83 -11.18
N ASP A 127 -30.04 5.16 -11.06
CA ASP A 127 -30.57 6.06 -12.07
C ASP A 127 -29.42 6.63 -12.92
N SER A 128 -29.29 6.10 -14.14
CA SER A 128 -28.26 6.54 -15.07
C SER A 128 -28.35 8.01 -15.48
N ASN A 129 -29.49 8.68 -15.24
CA ASN A 129 -29.73 10.06 -15.70
C ASN A 129 -29.24 11.13 -14.73
N ASN A 130 -28.95 10.78 -13.47
CA ASN A 130 -28.62 11.78 -12.43
C ASN A 130 -27.14 11.73 -11.95
N GLY A 131 -26.32 10.94 -12.64
CA GLY A 131 -24.96 10.63 -12.20
C GLY A 131 -24.96 9.46 -11.22
N LYS A 132 -23.79 9.09 -10.70
CA LYS A 132 -23.68 7.99 -9.73
C LYS A 132 -23.80 8.51 -8.31
N GLN A 133 -24.80 8.04 -7.56
CA GLN A 133 -24.96 8.35 -6.15
C GLN A 133 -24.38 7.22 -5.31
N THR A 134 -23.11 7.33 -4.94
CA THR A 134 -22.40 6.27 -4.19
C THR A 134 -23.03 6.03 -2.82
N GLY A 135 -23.31 4.76 -2.50
CA GLY A 135 -23.84 4.33 -1.21
C GLY A 135 -22.72 3.97 -0.24
N PHE A 136 -22.72 4.61 0.93
CA PHE A 136 -21.77 4.36 2.01
C PHE A 136 -22.46 3.68 3.18
N LEU A 137 -21.80 2.67 3.75
CA LEU A 137 -22.24 1.95 4.94
C LEU A 137 -21.12 1.97 5.99
N LEU A 138 -21.48 2.29 7.23
CA LEU A 138 -20.63 2.17 8.40
C LEU A 138 -21.34 1.26 9.40
N ALA A 139 -20.72 0.15 9.77
CA ALA A 139 -21.20 -0.80 10.74
C ALA A 139 -20.26 -0.79 11.95
N ILE A 140 -20.79 -0.39 13.11
CA ILE A 140 -20.04 -0.34 14.37
C ILE A 140 -20.58 -1.43 15.28
N SER A 141 -19.72 -2.36 15.68
CA SER A 141 -20.10 -3.36 16.67
C SER A 141 -20.42 -2.69 18.01
N SER A 142 -21.42 -3.22 18.70
CA SER A 142 -21.85 -2.75 20.01
C SER A 142 -21.62 -3.84 21.05
N GLN A 143 -20.78 -3.53 22.05
CA GLN A 143 -20.58 -4.39 23.22
C GLN A 143 -21.74 -4.27 24.22
N ASN A 144 -22.57 -3.21 24.11
CA ASN A 144 -23.73 -2.99 24.96
C ASN A 144 -24.90 -2.43 24.13
N ALA A 145 -25.81 -3.33 23.73
CA ALA A 145 -26.94 -3.01 22.87
C ALA A 145 -27.85 -1.92 23.47
N ASP A 146 -28.13 -1.97 24.76
CA ASP A 146 -28.99 -1.01 25.46
C ASP A 146 -28.39 0.41 25.42
N ARG A 147 -27.08 0.53 25.66
CA ARG A 147 -26.36 1.81 25.59
C ARG A 147 -26.33 2.37 24.17
N SER A 148 -26.12 1.53 23.16
CA SER A 148 -26.20 1.97 21.76
C SER A 148 -27.60 2.40 21.35
N GLN A 149 -28.66 1.75 21.88
CA GLN A 149 -30.04 2.16 21.65
C GLN A 149 -30.33 3.52 22.30
N GLN A 150 -29.96 3.70 23.57
CA GLN A 150 -30.10 4.98 24.28
C GLN A 150 -29.39 6.12 23.53
N PHE A 151 -28.20 5.86 22.99
CA PHE A 151 -27.48 6.79 22.15
C PHE A 151 -28.30 7.21 20.91
N LEU A 152 -28.78 6.25 20.11
CA LEU A 152 -29.57 6.55 18.91
C LEU A 152 -30.85 7.31 19.24
N GLU A 153 -31.56 6.93 20.30
CA GLU A 153 -32.79 7.61 20.74
C GLU A 153 -32.51 9.06 21.16
N SER A 154 -31.47 9.28 21.97
CA SER A 154 -31.04 10.62 22.40
C SER A 154 -30.63 11.49 21.21
N TYR A 155 -29.83 10.93 20.29
CA TYR A 155 -29.35 11.61 19.11
C TYR A 155 -30.52 12.03 18.19
N TRP A 156 -31.42 11.11 17.84
CA TRP A 156 -32.55 11.43 16.98
C TRP A 156 -33.58 12.34 17.65
N LYS A 157 -33.79 12.24 18.97
CA LYS A 157 -34.63 13.18 19.72
C LYS A 157 -34.10 14.62 19.60
N LYS A 158 -32.78 14.82 19.75
CA LYS A 158 -32.14 16.13 19.58
C LYS A 158 -32.28 16.66 18.14
N GLN A 159 -32.13 15.78 17.15
CA GLN A 159 -32.27 16.15 15.74
C GLN A 159 -33.72 16.48 15.36
N SER A 160 -34.72 15.77 15.88
CA SER A 160 -36.14 16.06 15.65
C SER A 160 -36.58 17.41 16.21
N VAL A 161 -35.97 17.86 17.31
CA VAL A 161 -36.18 19.21 17.85
C VAL A 161 -35.53 20.28 16.96
N THR A 162 -34.39 19.96 16.35
CA THR A 162 -33.58 20.90 15.53
C THR A 162 -34.08 20.99 14.08
N THR A 163 -34.67 19.93 13.52
CA THR A 163 -35.09 19.88 12.12
C THR A 163 -36.33 19.00 11.95
N LYS A 164 -37.40 19.52 11.33
CA LYS A 164 -38.66 18.78 11.03
C LYS A 164 -38.51 17.68 9.95
N ALA A 165 -37.30 17.35 9.54
CA ALA A 165 -36.99 16.42 8.44
C ALA A 165 -36.62 15.00 8.91
N VAL A 166 -36.73 14.72 10.21
CA VAL A 166 -36.47 13.38 10.77
C VAL A 166 -37.70 12.50 10.58
N LYS A 167 -37.51 11.31 10.03
CA LYS A 167 -38.53 10.28 9.85
C LYS A 167 -38.09 8.96 10.49
N PHE A 168 -39.08 8.18 10.88
CA PHE A 168 -38.91 6.84 11.40
C PHE A 168 -39.69 5.88 10.50
N ALA A 169 -39.06 4.77 10.14
CA ALA A 169 -39.70 3.70 9.39
C ALA A 169 -39.34 2.35 10.02
N GLU A 170 -40.17 1.36 9.80
CA GLU A 170 -39.85 -0.03 10.14
C GLU A 170 -39.61 -0.80 8.83
N TYR A 171 -38.56 -1.60 8.80
CA TYR A 171 -38.24 -2.44 7.67
C TYR A 171 -37.82 -3.81 8.17
N LYS A 172 -38.62 -4.83 7.84
CA LYS A 172 -38.40 -6.23 8.25
C LYS A 172 -38.15 -6.38 9.76
N GLY A 173 -38.94 -5.68 10.58
CA GLY A 173 -38.83 -5.70 12.05
C GLY A 173 -37.68 -4.84 12.61
N ILE A 174 -36.91 -4.16 11.76
CA ILE A 174 -35.81 -3.27 12.18
C ILE A 174 -36.25 -1.82 12.07
N LYS A 175 -36.09 -1.05 13.16
CA LYS A 175 -36.40 0.37 13.20
C LYS A 175 -35.31 1.18 12.49
N LEU A 176 -35.70 1.87 11.43
CA LEU A 176 -34.88 2.82 10.69
C LEU A 176 -35.20 4.25 11.13
N SER A 177 -34.16 5.02 11.45
CA SER A 177 -34.28 6.46 11.73
C SER A 177 -33.46 7.23 10.70
N TYR A 178 -34.04 8.20 10.01
CA TYR A 178 -33.35 8.89 8.92
C TYR A 178 -33.79 10.34 8.75
N LYS A 179 -32.90 11.15 8.16
CA LYS A 179 -33.20 12.53 7.76
C LYS A 179 -33.45 12.58 6.26
N GLU A 180 -34.64 13.01 5.86
CA GLU A 180 -35.00 13.17 4.44
C GLU A 180 -35.00 14.66 4.08
N LEU A 181 -33.94 15.11 3.42
CA LEU A 181 -33.90 16.45 2.82
C LEU A 181 -34.41 16.38 1.38
N PRO A 182 -35.06 17.45 0.87
CA PRO A 182 -35.42 17.52 -0.54
C PRO A 182 -34.17 17.31 -1.39
N THR A 183 -34.25 16.39 -2.34
CA THR A 183 -33.24 16.17 -3.38
C THR A 183 -33.11 17.47 -4.18
N VAL A 184 -32.19 18.34 -3.79
CA VAL A 184 -31.76 19.42 -4.67
C VAL A 184 -31.07 18.71 -5.84
N PRO A 185 -31.46 18.95 -7.11
CA PRO A 185 -30.69 18.48 -8.24
C PRO A 185 -29.33 19.16 -8.15
N GLN A 186 -28.37 18.47 -7.54
CA GLN A 186 -26.98 18.90 -7.56
C GLN A 186 -26.57 18.84 -9.03
N LYS A 187 -26.48 20.01 -9.65
CA LYS A 187 -25.68 20.21 -10.84
C LYS A 187 -24.36 19.49 -10.55
N SER A 188 -24.01 18.52 -11.39
CA SER A 188 -22.82 17.71 -11.25
C SER A 188 -21.62 18.63 -11.05
N ASP A 189 -21.25 18.86 -9.79
CA ASP A 189 -19.90 19.27 -9.47
C ASP A 189 -19.06 18.16 -10.07
N THR A 190 -18.39 18.49 -11.16
CA THR A 190 -17.40 17.63 -11.77
C THR A 190 -16.40 17.35 -10.66
N ILE A 191 -16.55 16.19 -10.03
CA ILE A 191 -15.72 15.75 -8.93
C ILE A 191 -14.32 15.62 -9.52
N SER A 192 -13.54 16.69 -9.38
CA SER A 192 -12.13 16.70 -9.73
C SER A 192 -11.47 15.68 -8.81
N PRO A 193 -10.89 14.59 -9.33
CA PRO A 193 -10.45 13.44 -8.52
C PRO A 193 -9.29 13.77 -7.56
N LEU A 194 -8.74 14.99 -7.62
CA LEU A 194 -7.62 15.44 -6.81
C LEU A 194 -8.01 16.43 -5.70
N ASN A 195 -9.23 16.97 -5.67
CA ASN A 195 -9.56 18.07 -4.77
C ASN A 195 -10.04 17.65 -3.37
N ARG A 196 -10.27 16.37 -3.09
CA ARG A 196 -10.56 15.88 -1.73
C ARG A 196 -10.03 14.46 -1.49
N LEU A 197 -8.72 14.36 -1.29
CA LEU A 197 -8.16 13.45 -0.26
C LEU A 197 -8.39 14.00 1.15
N ALA A 198 -9.16 15.08 1.27
CA ALA A 198 -9.77 15.45 2.53
C ALA A 198 -10.56 14.23 3.02
N LEU A 199 -10.14 13.68 4.17
CA LEU A 199 -11.02 12.92 5.06
C LEU A 199 -12.43 13.53 4.97
N PRO A 200 -13.50 12.72 4.90
CA PRO A 200 -14.86 13.24 4.80
C PRO A 200 -14.96 14.43 5.75
N SER A 201 -15.22 15.63 5.20
CA SER A 201 -15.37 16.83 6.01
C SER A 201 -16.29 16.44 7.15
N SER A 202 -15.86 16.62 8.40
CA SER A 202 -16.45 16.01 9.59
C SER A 202 -17.93 16.40 9.88
N SER A 203 -18.56 17.09 8.94
CA SER A 203 -20.00 17.12 8.78
C SER A 203 -20.54 15.76 8.28
N LEU A 204 -21.47 15.18 9.03
CA LEU A 204 -22.32 14.10 8.53
C LEU A 204 -22.96 14.52 7.18
N PRO A 205 -23.14 13.58 6.23
CA PRO A 205 -23.82 13.90 4.98
C PRO A 205 -25.20 14.50 5.27
N SER A 206 -25.63 15.42 4.40
CA SER A 206 -26.84 16.22 4.60
C SER A 206 -28.09 15.36 4.87
N SER A 207 -28.14 14.17 4.26
CA SER A 207 -29.00 13.04 4.67
C SER A 207 -28.16 11.85 5.13
N PHE A 208 -28.61 11.20 6.20
CA PHE A 208 -28.11 9.89 6.63
C PHE A 208 -29.23 9.14 7.35
N ALA A 209 -29.05 7.83 7.48
CA ALA A 209 -29.95 6.90 8.12
C ALA A 209 -29.18 6.03 9.11
N THR A 210 -29.85 5.58 10.18
CA THR A 210 -29.29 4.66 11.16
C THR A 210 -30.24 3.52 11.50
N ALA A 211 -29.68 2.36 11.82
CA ALA A 211 -30.40 1.21 12.36
C ALA A 211 -29.59 0.54 13.48
N LEU A 212 -30.27 -0.02 14.47
CA LEU A 212 -29.67 -0.94 15.44
C LEU A 212 -30.10 -2.35 15.06
N ILE A 213 -29.13 -3.23 14.85
CA ILE A 213 -29.35 -4.65 14.61
C ILE A 213 -28.83 -5.39 15.83
N SER A 214 -29.74 -5.98 16.60
CA SER A 214 -29.38 -6.83 17.74
C SER A 214 -29.32 -8.28 17.30
N GLY A 215 -28.24 -8.98 17.64
CA GLY A 215 -28.13 -10.42 17.37
C GLY A 215 -29.25 -11.20 18.07
N SER A 216 -29.97 -12.03 17.32
CA SER A 216 -31.00 -12.94 17.87
C SER A 216 -30.36 -14.09 18.67
N SER A 217 -31.07 -14.57 19.70
CA SER A 217 -30.60 -15.38 20.83
C SER A 217 -29.94 -16.75 20.53
N ASN A 218 -29.84 -17.19 19.25
CA ASN A 218 -29.63 -18.61 18.93
C ASN A 218 -28.37 -18.93 18.09
N SER A 219 -27.39 -18.04 17.93
CA SER A 219 -26.11 -18.38 17.29
C SER A 219 -24.90 -17.81 18.03
N GLU A 220 -23.79 -18.56 18.04
CA GLU A 220 -22.63 -18.38 18.93
C GLU A 220 -21.80 -17.09 18.73
N ALA A 221 -22.23 -16.16 17.88
CA ALA A 221 -21.61 -14.85 17.72
C ALA A 221 -22.57 -13.72 18.14
N ARG A 222 -22.72 -13.51 19.45
CA ARG A 222 -23.41 -12.35 20.04
C ARG A 222 -22.74 -11.04 19.59
N ARG A 223 -23.18 -10.45 18.47
CA ARG A 223 -22.75 -9.10 18.08
C ARG A 223 -23.95 -8.29 17.63
N SER A 224 -24.20 -7.21 18.37
CA SER A 224 -25.10 -6.16 17.93
C SER A 224 -24.31 -5.15 17.11
N PHE A 225 -24.94 -4.54 16.12
CA PHE A 225 -24.33 -3.53 15.27
C PHE A 225 -25.20 -2.29 15.19
N VAL A 226 -24.57 -1.12 15.31
CA VAL A 226 -25.15 0.14 14.89
C VAL A 226 -24.73 0.41 13.46
N LEU A 227 -25.70 0.44 12.55
CA LEU A 227 -25.48 0.77 11.15
C LEU A 227 -25.75 2.25 10.90
N PHE A 228 -24.88 2.90 10.15
CA PHE A 228 -25.04 4.24 9.60
C PHE A 228 -24.89 4.16 8.08
N ALA A 229 -25.75 4.84 7.34
CA ALA A 229 -25.60 4.98 5.90
C ALA A 229 -25.98 6.38 5.42
N ASN A 230 -25.46 6.78 4.27
CA ASN A 230 -25.82 8.06 3.66
C ASN A 230 -27.27 8.09 3.09
N ASN A 231 -27.93 6.94 2.96
CA ASN A 231 -29.32 6.86 2.52
C ASN A 231 -30.04 5.65 3.15
N GLN A 232 -31.36 5.76 3.37
CA GLN A 232 -32.18 4.64 3.84
C GLN A 232 -32.18 3.42 2.90
N LYS A 233 -32.03 3.63 1.58
CA LYS A 233 -31.94 2.53 0.60
C LYS A 233 -30.74 1.63 0.88
N VAL A 234 -29.60 2.23 1.21
CA VAL A 234 -28.37 1.51 1.56
C VAL A 234 -28.55 0.67 2.84
N LEU A 235 -29.30 1.16 3.84
CA LEU A 235 -29.64 0.34 5.01
C LEU A 235 -30.57 -0.82 4.69
N ARG A 236 -31.55 -0.62 3.80
CA ARG A 236 -32.45 -1.70 3.36
C ARG A 236 -31.65 -2.77 2.63
N ASP A 237 -30.78 -2.40 1.70
CA ASP A 237 -29.88 -3.32 1.01
C ASP A 237 -28.98 -4.07 2.00
N ALA A 238 -28.46 -3.38 3.03
CA ALA A 238 -27.64 -3.99 4.06
C ALA A 238 -28.40 -5.04 4.90
N ILE A 239 -29.67 -4.78 5.20
CA ILE A 239 -30.56 -5.73 5.88
C ILE A 239 -30.88 -6.92 4.96
N ASP A 240 -31.14 -6.66 3.68
CA ASP A 240 -31.41 -7.70 2.68
C ASP A 240 -30.23 -8.67 2.50
N ASN A 241 -28.99 -8.17 2.54
CA ASN A 241 -27.78 -9.00 2.46
C ASN A 241 -27.66 -10.00 3.63
N VAL A 242 -28.21 -9.67 4.81
CA VAL A 242 -28.20 -10.56 5.97
C VAL A 242 -29.20 -11.70 5.80
N GLU A 243 -30.40 -11.39 5.29
CA GLU A 243 -31.44 -12.39 5.07
C GLU A 243 -31.12 -13.31 3.90
N ALA A 244 -30.60 -12.75 2.80
CA ALA A 244 -30.19 -13.49 1.62
C ALA A 244 -28.68 -13.77 1.69
N SER A 245 -28.32 -14.86 2.35
CA SER A 245 -26.92 -15.23 2.63
C SER A 245 -26.02 -15.31 1.39
N ASN A 246 -26.57 -15.56 0.20
CA ASN A 246 -25.85 -15.60 -1.08
C ASN A 246 -25.55 -14.23 -1.71
N LEU A 247 -26.09 -13.15 -1.15
CA LEU A 247 -25.85 -11.77 -1.58
C LEU A 247 -24.73 -11.10 -0.79
N ASN A 248 -24.44 -11.56 0.42
CA ASN A 248 -23.42 -10.94 1.25
C ASN A 248 -21.98 -11.37 0.89
N LEU A 249 -21.05 -10.47 1.18
CA LEU A 249 -19.63 -10.64 0.94
C LEU A 249 -19.04 -11.77 1.79
N ASN A 250 -19.52 -11.93 3.04
CA ASN A 250 -19.03 -12.95 3.97
C ASN A 250 -19.11 -14.39 3.43
N ASN A 251 -20.11 -14.68 2.61
CA ASN A 251 -20.34 -16.01 2.03
C ASN A 251 -19.81 -16.14 0.60
N THR A 252 -19.01 -15.19 0.13
CA THR A 252 -18.41 -15.21 -1.21
C THR A 252 -17.13 -16.06 -1.18
N PRO A 253 -16.97 -17.06 -2.08
CA PRO A 253 -15.80 -17.95 -2.08
C PRO A 253 -14.47 -17.20 -2.16
N GLU A 254 -14.39 -16.15 -2.98
CA GLU A 254 -13.19 -15.32 -3.16
C GLU A 254 -12.78 -14.63 -1.86
N TYR A 255 -13.77 -14.08 -1.14
CA TYR A 255 -13.55 -13.46 0.16
C TYR A 255 -13.05 -14.48 1.18
N GLN A 256 -13.71 -15.64 1.29
CA GLN A 256 -13.31 -16.69 2.24
C GLN A 256 -11.92 -17.26 1.93
N LYS A 257 -11.64 -17.54 0.65
CA LYS A 257 -10.32 -17.96 0.16
C LYS A 257 -9.24 -16.95 0.55
N ALA A 258 -9.47 -15.67 0.29
CA ALA A 258 -8.52 -14.61 0.65
C ALA A 258 -8.29 -14.55 2.16
N LEU A 259 -9.35 -14.61 2.98
CA LEU A 259 -9.24 -14.61 4.43
C LEU A 259 -8.47 -15.83 4.97
N GLN A 260 -8.57 -17.01 4.37
CA GLN A 260 -7.83 -18.20 4.81
C GLN A 260 -6.31 -18.03 4.66
N GLN A 261 -5.86 -17.22 3.70
CA GLN A 261 -4.43 -17.01 3.44
C GLN A 261 -3.78 -15.95 4.35
N LEU A 262 -4.59 -15.12 5.03
CA LEU A 262 -4.11 -13.98 5.82
C LEU A 262 -3.91 -14.36 7.30
N THR A 263 -2.89 -15.15 7.63
CA THR A 263 -2.80 -15.83 8.94
C THR A 263 -2.35 -14.99 10.14
N GLN A 264 -1.84 -13.76 9.95
CA GLN A 264 -1.24 -12.98 11.05
C GLN A 264 -2.22 -12.04 11.77
N GLY A 265 -2.06 -11.91 13.10
CA GLY A 265 -2.94 -11.21 14.05
C GLY A 265 -3.41 -9.84 13.56
N ARG A 266 -4.70 -9.75 13.18
CA ARG A 266 -5.25 -8.63 12.43
C ARG A 266 -5.84 -7.59 13.37
N ILE A 267 -5.37 -6.34 13.25
CA ILE A 267 -6.02 -5.16 13.81
C ILE A 267 -6.87 -4.42 12.79
N ALA A 268 -6.62 -4.69 11.50
CA ALA A 268 -7.41 -4.15 10.41
C ALA A 268 -7.44 -5.11 9.22
N LEU A 269 -8.49 -5.00 8.42
CA LEU A 269 -8.67 -5.75 7.19
C LEU A 269 -9.31 -4.88 6.11
N GLY A 270 -8.72 -4.84 4.93
CA GLY A 270 -9.31 -4.30 3.71
C GLY A 270 -9.64 -5.42 2.73
N PHE A 271 -10.73 -5.29 2.01
CA PHE A 271 -11.11 -6.14 0.89
C PHE A 271 -11.67 -5.30 -0.25
N VAL A 272 -11.24 -5.63 -1.46
CA VAL A 272 -11.49 -4.83 -2.65
C VAL A 272 -11.86 -5.76 -3.77
N ASN A 273 -13.01 -5.49 -4.39
CA ASN A 273 -13.35 -6.09 -5.67
C ASN A 273 -12.74 -5.26 -6.80
N LEU A 274 -11.87 -5.88 -7.61
CA LEU A 274 -11.23 -5.22 -8.72
C LEU A 274 -12.17 -5.26 -9.93
N PRO A 275 -12.35 -4.13 -10.66
CA PRO A 275 -13.24 -4.09 -11.80
C PRO A 275 -12.70 -4.99 -12.91
N GLN A 276 -13.49 -5.99 -13.30
CA GLN A 276 -13.21 -6.79 -14.48
C GLN A 276 -13.56 -5.96 -15.72
N LEU A 277 -12.65 -5.91 -16.69
CA LEU A 277 -12.92 -5.28 -17.97
C LEU A 277 -13.72 -6.26 -18.83
N GLU A 278 -14.93 -5.87 -19.20
CA GLU A 278 -15.72 -6.59 -20.21
C GLU A 278 -15.16 -6.27 -21.60
N THR A 279 -14.08 -6.95 -21.99
CA THR A 279 -13.53 -6.91 -23.34
C THR A 279 -13.97 -8.14 -24.14
N GLU A 280 -14.16 -7.99 -25.46
CA GLU A 280 -14.54 -9.11 -26.36
C GLU A 280 -13.51 -10.25 -26.34
N GLN A 281 -12.26 -9.94 -26.00
CA GLN A 281 -11.21 -10.92 -25.71
C GLN A 281 -11.04 -11.00 -24.18
N LYS A 282 -11.30 -12.17 -23.59
CA LYS A 282 -10.96 -12.40 -22.19
C LYS A 282 -9.44 -12.29 -22.06
N PRO A 283 -8.91 -11.41 -21.18
CA PRO A 283 -7.49 -11.38 -20.92
C PRO A 283 -7.05 -12.76 -20.42
N GLN A 284 -5.84 -13.19 -20.78
CA GLN A 284 -5.32 -14.50 -20.38
C GLN A 284 -5.15 -14.60 -18.84
N PHE A 285 -5.12 -13.46 -18.15
CA PHE A 285 -4.96 -13.29 -16.72
C PHE A 285 -5.86 -12.15 -16.24
N SER A 286 -6.63 -12.37 -15.19
CA SER A 286 -7.44 -11.32 -14.58
C SER A 286 -7.32 -11.30 -13.05
N LEU A 287 -7.29 -10.09 -12.50
CA LEU A 287 -7.25 -9.84 -11.06
C LEU A 287 -8.68 -9.64 -10.57
N ASN A 288 -9.13 -10.48 -9.65
CA ASN A 288 -10.51 -10.50 -9.18
C ASN A 288 -10.68 -9.63 -7.94
N SER A 289 -9.85 -9.86 -6.93
CA SER A 289 -9.94 -9.12 -5.67
C SER A 289 -8.59 -9.02 -4.96
N LEU A 290 -8.49 -8.03 -4.08
CA LEU A 290 -7.35 -7.84 -3.20
C LEU A 290 -7.84 -7.75 -1.76
N ALA A 291 -7.32 -8.62 -0.90
CA ALA A 291 -7.46 -8.51 0.54
C ALA A 291 -6.13 -8.08 1.17
N VAL A 292 -6.21 -7.23 2.18
CA VAL A 292 -5.06 -6.75 2.96
C VAL A 292 -5.39 -6.90 4.43
N ALA A 293 -4.60 -7.66 5.17
CA ALA A 293 -4.69 -7.75 6.63
C ALA A 293 -3.51 -7.01 7.25
N VAL A 294 -3.77 -6.15 8.22
CA VAL A 294 -2.73 -5.41 8.96
C VAL A 294 -2.67 -5.95 10.38
N GLY A 295 -1.47 -6.29 10.80
CA GLY A 295 -1.14 -6.75 12.14
C GLY A 295 0.00 -5.97 12.77
N ILE A 296 0.26 -6.29 14.03
CA ILE A 296 1.21 -5.57 14.86
C ILE A 296 2.49 -6.41 15.00
N ASN A 297 3.65 -5.75 14.92
CA ASN A 297 4.93 -6.34 15.23
C ASN A 297 5.71 -5.45 16.22
N ARG A 298 6.62 -6.04 17.01
CA ARG A 298 7.44 -5.34 18.00
C ARG A 298 8.22 -4.13 17.48
N ARG A 299 8.45 -4.00 16.17
CA ARG A 299 9.17 -2.87 15.57
C ARG A 299 8.35 -2.12 14.51
N GLY A 300 7.03 -2.32 14.49
CA GLY A 300 6.14 -1.64 13.54
C GLY A 300 4.92 -2.45 13.14
N LEU A 301 4.52 -2.37 11.88
CA LEU A 301 3.34 -3.04 11.35
C LEU A 301 3.71 -4.07 10.29
N VAL A 302 3.00 -5.19 10.28
CA VAL A 302 3.08 -6.19 9.22
C VAL A 302 1.75 -6.21 8.49
N ALA A 303 1.76 -6.07 7.17
CA ALA A 303 0.58 -6.25 6.34
C ALA A 303 0.75 -7.46 5.43
N GLN A 304 -0.21 -8.37 5.44
CA GLN A 304 -0.29 -9.48 4.51
C GLN A 304 -1.31 -9.16 3.43
N THR A 305 -1.01 -9.51 2.18
CA THR A 305 -1.91 -9.36 1.05
C THR A 305 -2.29 -10.72 0.47
N ALA A 306 -3.51 -10.80 -0.03
CA ALA A 306 -4.02 -11.93 -0.79
C ALA A 306 -4.66 -11.38 -2.07
N LEU A 307 -3.94 -11.50 -3.17
CA LEU A 307 -4.40 -11.11 -4.50
C LEU A 307 -5.00 -12.34 -5.19
N VAL A 308 -6.31 -12.33 -5.37
CA VAL A 308 -7.06 -13.43 -5.98
C VAL A 308 -7.06 -13.25 -7.49
N THR A 309 -6.58 -14.25 -8.21
CA THR A 309 -6.57 -14.30 -9.67
C THR A 309 -7.64 -15.27 -10.19
N ASP A 310 -7.88 -15.26 -11.50
CA ASP A 310 -8.75 -16.23 -12.18
C ASP A 310 -8.05 -17.56 -12.51
N ARG A 311 -6.73 -17.63 -12.33
CA ARG A 311 -5.94 -18.83 -12.60
C ARG A 311 -5.78 -19.63 -11.32
N GLU A 312 -6.13 -20.91 -11.36
CA GLU A 312 -5.74 -21.86 -10.30
C GLU A 312 -4.27 -22.24 -10.51
N ASN A 313 -3.36 -21.43 -9.96
CA ASN A 313 -1.92 -21.67 -10.01
C ASN A 313 -1.36 -21.88 -8.59
N THR A 314 -0.27 -22.63 -8.49
CA THR A 314 0.48 -22.79 -7.24
C THR A 314 1.96 -22.69 -7.55
N ALA A 315 2.62 -21.71 -6.95
CA ALA A 315 4.04 -21.44 -7.10
C ALA A 315 4.66 -21.38 -5.70
N THR A 316 5.68 -22.18 -5.45
CA THR A 316 6.41 -22.14 -4.18
C THR A 316 7.48 -21.05 -4.24
N PRO A 317 7.81 -20.40 -3.11
CA PRO A 317 8.84 -19.38 -3.12
C PRO A 317 10.20 -19.96 -3.45
N ALA A 318 11.00 -19.22 -4.21
CA ALA A 318 12.26 -19.73 -4.75
C ALA A 318 13.48 -19.49 -3.84
N LEU A 319 13.40 -18.53 -2.92
CA LEU A 319 14.47 -18.17 -2.00
C LEU A 319 14.15 -18.60 -0.57
N SER A 320 15.20 -18.84 0.21
CA SER A 320 15.13 -19.09 1.66
C SER A 320 16.02 -18.13 2.47
N GLU A 321 16.84 -17.34 1.77
CA GLU A 321 17.74 -16.34 2.30
C GLU A 321 17.89 -15.19 1.28
N PRO A 322 18.37 -14.00 1.68
CA PRO A 322 18.64 -12.92 0.75
C PRO A 322 19.66 -13.32 -0.32
N VAL A 323 19.46 -12.85 -1.56
CA VAL A 323 20.39 -13.13 -2.67
C VAL A 323 21.77 -12.53 -2.42
N GLN A 324 22.81 -13.22 -2.89
CA GLN A 324 24.20 -12.79 -2.71
C GLN A 324 24.53 -11.54 -3.53
N ALA A 325 23.77 -11.24 -4.60
CA ALA A 325 23.90 -9.98 -5.36
C ALA A 325 23.83 -8.71 -4.48
N LEU A 326 23.15 -8.78 -3.32
CA LEU A 326 23.06 -7.68 -2.35
C LEU A 326 24.42 -7.29 -1.74
N GLN A 327 25.45 -8.13 -1.86
CA GLN A 327 26.79 -7.82 -1.35
C GLN A 327 27.46 -6.63 -2.08
N TYR A 328 26.99 -6.31 -3.30
CA TYR A 328 27.48 -5.17 -4.08
C TYR A 328 26.62 -3.91 -3.90
N ILE A 329 25.60 -3.98 -3.04
CA ILE A 329 24.77 -2.83 -2.70
C ILE A 329 25.30 -2.21 -1.41
N PRO A 330 25.72 -0.93 -1.43
CA PRO A 330 26.15 -0.24 -0.21
C PRO A 330 25.05 -0.19 0.86
N SER A 331 25.44 -0.27 2.12
CA SER A 331 24.51 -0.13 3.26
C SER A 331 23.77 1.21 3.29
N ALA A 332 24.33 2.27 2.70
CA ALA A 332 23.73 3.59 2.59
C ALA A 332 22.66 3.72 1.48
N SER A 333 22.36 2.66 0.73
CA SER A 333 21.38 2.70 -0.35
C SER A 333 19.96 2.96 0.19
N PRO A 334 19.30 4.09 -0.18
CA PRO A 334 17.94 4.40 0.25
C PRO A 334 16.88 3.44 -0.33
N PHE A 335 17.23 2.71 -1.38
CA PHE A 335 16.34 1.84 -2.12
C PHE A 335 17.13 0.66 -2.67
N ALA A 336 16.59 -0.55 -2.52
CA ALA A 336 17.11 -1.75 -3.14
C ALA A 336 15.97 -2.73 -3.49
N VAL A 337 16.11 -3.40 -4.62
CA VAL A 337 15.29 -4.54 -5.03
C VAL A 337 16.22 -5.69 -5.35
N ALA A 338 15.97 -6.86 -4.78
CA ALA A 338 16.80 -8.02 -5.03
C ALA A 338 15.97 -9.31 -5.04
N SER A 339 16.17 -10.13 -6.07
CA SER A 339 15.37 -11.32 -6.35
C SER A 339 16.14 -12.22 -7.33
N ILE A 340 15.45 -13.20 -7.91
CA ILE A 340 15.96 -14.07 -8.97
C ILE A 340 15.11 -13.94 -10.22
N SER A 341 15.69 -14.32 -11.37
CA SER A 341 14.97 -14.47 -12.64
C SER A 341 14.17 -13.22 -13.02
N LEU A 342 14.85 -12.08 -13.18
CA LEU A 342 14.23 -10.81 -13.60
C LEU A 342 13.41 -10.97 -14.89
N ASN A 343 13.84 -11.83 -15.81
CA ASN A 343 13.08 -12.19 -17.01
C ASN A 343 11.67 -12.71 -16.67
N ASN A 344 11.59 -13.70 -15.77
CA ASN A 344 10.31 -14.30 -15.37
C ASN A 344 9.44 -13.27 -14.64
N PHE A 345 10.03 -12.51 -13.72
CA PHE A 345 9.33 -11.44 -13.02
C PHE A 345 8.71 -10.44 -14.01
N TRP A 346 9.49 -9.97 -14.99
CA TRP A 346 9.01 -8.99 -15.97
C TRP A 346 7.94 -9.57 -16.89
N SER A 347 8.08 -10.83 -17.33
CA SER A 347 7.08 -11.52 -18.14
C SER A 347 5.73 -11.63 -17.41
N GLU A 348 5.76 -12.03 -16.13
CA GLU A 348 4.54 -12.12 -15.31
C GLU A 348 3.94 -10.74 -15.03
N PHE A 349 4.77 -9.77 -14.64
CA PHE A 349 4.33 -8.41 -14.33
C PHE A 349 3.70 -7.74 -15.55
N SER A 350 4.36 -7.79 -16.71
CA SER A 350 3.84 -7.21 -17.95
C SER A 350 2.53 -7.88 -18.39
N SER A 351 2.42 -9.20 -18.25
CA SER A 351 1.18 -9.93 -18.50
C SER A 351 0.05 -9.45 -17.57
N ALA A 352 0.32 -9.31 -16.27
CA ALA A 352 -0.65 -8.86 -15.28
C ALA A 352 -1.12 -7.41 -15.52
N VAL A 353 -0.19 -6.52 -15.85
CA VAL A 353 -0.47 -5.11 -16.10
C VAL A 353 -1.20 -4.90 -17.43
N SER A 354 -0.92 -5.72 -18.46
CA SER A 354 -1.58 -5.64 -19.76
C SER A 354 -3.11 -5.86 -19.69
N ALA A 355 -3.58 -6.58 -18.67
CA ALA A 355 -5.00 -6.77 -18.38
C ALA A 355 -5.71 -5.47 -17.98
N ASN A 356 -4.98 -4.37 -17.76
CA ASN A 356 -5.52 -3.07 -17.40
C ASN A 356 -4.90 -1.95 -18.26
N PRO A 357 -5.63 -1.42 -19.27
CA PRO A 357 -5.08 -0.43 -20.21
C PRO A 357 -4.56 0.86 -19.57
N GLU A 358 -5.10 1.27 -18.41
CA GLU A 358 -4.64 2.47 -17.72
C GLU A 358 -3.34 2.23 -16.96
N LEU A 359 -3.19 1.05 -16.34
CA LEU A 359 -1.94 0.66 -15.68
C LEU A 359 -0.85 0.36 -16.71
N SER A 360 -1.18 -0.34 -17.80
CA SER A 360 -0.26 -0.58 -18.93
C SER A 360 0.31 0.74 -19.43
N LYS A 361 -0.54 1.71 -19.79
CA LYS A 361 -0.06 3.03 -20.25
C LYS A 361 0.86 3.74 -19.27
N LEU A 362 0.68 3.55 -17.95
CA LEU A 362 1.55 4.16 -16.95
C LEU A 362 2.92 3.46 -16.92
N VAL A 363 2.92 2.13 -16.92
CA VAL A 363 4.15 1.32 -16.95
C VAL A 363 4.90 1.55 -18.26
N ASP A 364 4.22 1.47 -19.41
CA ASP A 364 4.79 1.64 -20.74
C ASP A 364 5.46 3.01 -20.89
N ARG A 365 4.85 4.08 -20.36
CA ARG A 365 5.45 5.43 -20.36
C ARG A 365 6.70 5.50 -19.51
N THR A 366 6.61 4.99 -18.28
CA THR A 366 7.74 5.02 -17.33
C THR A 366 8.93 4.26 -17.90
N LEU A 367 8.67 3.08 -18.47
CA LEU A 367 9.67 2.27 -19.13
C LEU A 367 10.23 2.98 -20.37
N ALA A 368 9.38 3.55 -21.22
CA ALA A 368 9.80 4.29 -22.41
C ALA A 368 10.67 5.51 -22.07
N ASP A 369 10.39 6.22 -20.98
CA ASP A 369 11.20 7.37 -20.54
C ASP A 369 12.63 6.95 -20.17
N ILE A 370 12.76 5.84 -19.41
CA ILE A 370 14.07 5.27 -19.05
C ILE A 370 14.79 4.74 -20.30
N GLN A 371 14.08 3.96 -21.13
CA GLN A 371 14.63 3.39 -22.36
C GLN A 371 15.09 4.47 -23.33
N THR A 372 14.36 5.58 -23.47
CA THR A 372 14.74 6.71 -24.33
C THR A 372 15.97 7.42 -23.78
N GLY A 373 16.03 7.64 -22.46
CA GLY A 373 17.18 8.25 -21.80
C GLY A 373 18.47 7.46 -22.03
N TRP A 374 18.40 6.13 -22.00
CA TRP A 374 19.56 5.26 -22.14
C TRP A 374 19.75 4.72 -23.57
N GLY A 375 18.75 4.88 -24.44
CA GLY A 375 18.62 4.27 -25.76
C GLY A 375 18.86 2.77 -25.77
N ILE A 376 18.28 2.07 -24.79
CA ILE A 376 18.35 0.62 -24.59
C ILE A 376 16.92 0.11 -24.48
N ASP A 377 16.61 -1.05 -25.05
CA ASP A 377 15.35 -1.77 -24.80
C ASP A 377 15.55 -2.65 -23.57
N LEU A 378 15.10 -2.20 -22.39
CA LEU A 378 15.37 -2.89 -21.13
C LEU A 378 14.88 -4.35 -21.13
N PRO A 379 13.64 -4.68 -21.58
CA PRO A 379 13.22 -6.06 -21.75
C PRO A 379 14.16 -6.91 -22.60
N GLN A 380 14.55 -6.41 -23.78
CA GLN A 380 15.33 -7.20 -24.75
C GLN A 380 16.84 -7.24 -24.45
N ASP A 381 17.40 -6.15 -23.96
CA ASP A 381 18.84 -5.95 -23.82
C ASP A 381 19.33 -6.26 -22.40
N ILE A 382 18.45 -6.14 -21.39
CA ILE A 382 18.79 -6.36 -19.97
C ILE A 382 17.99 -7.52 -19.36
N PHE A 383 16.66 -7.48 -19.37
CA PHE A 383 15.86 -8.40 -18.55
C PHE A 383 15.93 -9.84 -19.03
N ASN A 384 15.93 -10.08 -20.34
CA ASN A 384 15.88 -11.41 -20.94
C ASN A 384 17.03 -12.35 -20.50
N TRP A 385 18.25 -11.81 -20.33
CA TRP A 385 19.43 -12.63 -19.99
C TRP A 385 19.61 -12.84 -18.48
N VAL A 386 18.92 -12.06 -17.65
CA VAL A 386 19.02 -12.11 -16.18
C VAL A 386 18.11 -13.21 -15.64
N GLN A 387 18.65 -14.44 -15.65
CA GLN A 387 17.96 -15.65 -15.21
C GLN A 387 18.27 -16.04 -13.75
N GLY A 388 19.46 -15.68 -13.26
CA GLY A 388 19.92 -15.94 -11.89
C GLY A 388 19.54 -14.83 -10.91
N GLU A 389 20.35 -14.66 -9.87
CA GLU A 389 20.19 -13.59 -8.89
C GLU A 389 20.43 -12.20 -9.48
N TYR A 390 19.70 -11.21 -8.98
CA TYR A 390 19.97 -9.81 -9.28
C TYR A 390 19.69 -8.90 -8.09
N ALA A 391 20.36 -7.75 -8.06
CA ALA A 391 20.10 -6.66 -7.15
C ALA A 391 20.18 -5.32 -7.91
N LEU A 392 19.19 -4.47 -7.71
CA LEU A 392 19.11 -3.11 -8.23
C LEU A 392 19.01 -2.14 -7.05
N ALA A 393 19.85 -1.12 -7.01
CA ALA A 393 19.80 -0.10 -5.97
C ALA A 393 20.00 1.30 -6.55
N VAL A 394 19.52 2.28 -5.81
CA VAL A 394 19.78 3.70 -6.06
C VAL A 394 20.76 4.21 -5.02
N LEU A 395 21.67 5.08 -5.44
CA LEU A 395 22.57 5.83 -4.59
C LEU A 395 22.32 7.34 -4.74
N PRO A 396 22.44 8.12 -3.66
CA PRO A 396 22.47 9.57 -3.77
C PRO A 396 23.75 10.00 -4.49
N GLY A 397 23.62 10.61 -5.67
CA GLY A 397 24.74 11.11 -6.46
C GLY A 397 25.17 12.52 -6.05
N ALA A 398 26.29 12.99 -6.60
CA ALA A 398 26.73 14.37 -6.43
C ALA A 398 25.79 15.34 -7.16
N SER A 399 25.43 16.46 -6.52
CA SER A 399 24.62 17.54 -7.13
C SER A 399 23.20 17.14 -7.58
N ASN A 400 22.43 16.45 -6.72
CA ASN A 400 21.02 16.09 -6.94
C ASN A 400 20.74 15.06 -8.08
N SER A 401 21.75 14.39 -8.62
CA SER A 401 21.54 13.21 -9.48
C SER A 401 21.35 11.94 -8.62
N SER A 402 20.68 10.94 -9.19
CA SER A 402 20.58 9.59 -8.61
C SER A 402 21.44 8.65 -9.43
N ASP A 403 22.39 8.00 -8.78
CA ASP A 403 23.18 6.94 -9.41
C ASP A 403 22.53 5.58 -9.16
N TRP A 404 22.79 4.63 -10.06
CA TRP A 404 22.22 3.28 -9.98
C TRP A 404 23.35 2.25 -9.90
N ILE A 405 23.09 1.18 -9.16
CA ILE A 405 23.89 -0.05 -9.17
C ILE A 405 22.96 -1.19 -9.56
N PHE A 406 23.34 -1.94 -10.59
CA PHE A 406 22.68 -3.18 -10.98
C PHE A 406 23.70 -4.32 -11.00
N ALA A 407 23.57 -5.27 -10.08
CA ALA A 407 24.39 -6.48 -10.05
C ALA A 407 23.52 -7.66 -10.50
N ALA A 408 23.97 -8.41 -11.51
CA ALA A 408 23.26 -9.57 -12.02
C ALA A 408 24.21 -10.76 -12.16
N GLU A 409 23.74 -11.93 -11.76
CA GLU A 409 24.46 -13.19 -11.92
C GLU A 409 24.61 -13.53 -13.40
N GLN A 410 25.82 -13.95 -13.78
CA GLN A 410 26.11 -14.34 -15.14
C GLN A 410 25.34 -15.60 -15.54
N SER A 411 24.75 -15.55 -16.72
CA SER A 411 24.06 -16.62 -17.42
C SER A 411 24.79 -16.96 -18.73
N ALA A 412 24.36 -18.03 -19.41
CA ALA A 412 24.93 -18.42 -20.70
C ALA A 412 24.87 -17.30 -21.76
N ASP A 413 23.85 -16.43 -21.67
CA ASP A 413 23.59 -15.37 -22.65
C ASP A 413 24.24 -14.03 -22.27
N SER A 414 24.92 -13.95 -21.11
CA SER A 414 25.44 -12.67 -20.58
C SER A 414 26.47 -12.02 -21.50
N GLN A 415 27.39 -12.79 -22.07
CA GLN A 415 28.41 -12.23 -22.96
C GLN A 415 27.79 -11.64 -24.23
N GLN A 416 26.82 -12.33 -24.82
CA GLN A 416 26.11 -11.86 -25.99
C GLN A 416 25.32 -10.58 -25.69
N ALA A 417 24.68 -10.49 -24.53
CA ALA A 417 23.97 -9.28 -24.11
C ALA A 417 24.93 -8.10 -23.91
N ILE A 418 26.09 -8.33 -23.28
CA ILE A 418 27.13 -7.32 -23.09
C ILE A 418 27.69 -6.83 -24.44
N ASP A 419 27.94 -7.73 -25.39
CA ASP A 419 28.43 -7.36 -26.72
C ASP A 419 27.41 -6.49 -27.46
N LYS A 420 26.11 -6.76 -27.28
CA LYS A 420 25.02 -5.92 -27.80
C LYS A 420 25.00 -4.53 -27.15
N LEU A 421 25.23 -4.42 -25.84
CA LEU A 421 25.36 -3.13 -25.16
C LEU A 421 26.57 -2.34 -25.68
N ASP A 422 27.70 -3.00 -25.94
CA ASP A 422 28.87 -2.39 -26.56
C ASP A 422 28.57 -1.88 -27.98
N GLU A 423 27.77 -2.61 -28.77
CA GLU A 423 27.30 -2.16 -30.08
C GLU A 423 26.38 -0.94 -29.99
N ILE A 424 25.42 -0.94 -29.06
CA ILE A 424 24.54 0.20 -28.79
C ILE A 424 25.37 1.44 -28.41
N ALA A 425 26.36 1.28 -27.52
CA ALA A 425 27.25 2.38 -27.11
C ALA A 425 28.03 2.96 -28.31
N ARG A 426 28.60 2.10 -29.17
CA ARG A 426 29.30 2.56 -30.40
C ARG A 426 28.37 3.27 -31.36
N SER A 427 27.12 2.81 -31.51
CA SER A 427 26.11 3.45 -32.36
C SER A 427 25.77 4.88 -31.92
N LYS A 428 26.01 5.19 -30.63
CA LYS A 428 25.86 6.52 -30.02
C LYS A 428 27.16 7.32 -29.95
N GLU A 429 28.19 6.88 -30.68
CA GLU A 429 29.51 7.52 -30.69
C GLU A 429 30.22 7.51 -29.32
N TYR A 430 29.84 6.61 -28.41
CA TYR A 430 30.54 6.44 -27.14
C TYR A 430 31.84 5.66 -27.36
N SER A 431 32.89 6.11 -26.69
CA SER A 431 34.16 5.40 -26.60
C SER A 431 34.09 4.33 -25.52
N ILE A 432 34.60 3.13 -25.82
CA ILE A 432 34.68 2.03 -24.86
C ILE A 432 36.12 1.94 -24.37
N GLY A 433 36.34 2.26 -23.09
CA GLY A 433 37.66 2.25 -22.47
C GLY A 433 37.70 1.31 -21.28
N SER A 434 38.89 0.75 -20.99
CA SER A 434 39.10 -0.01 -19.76
C SER A 434 40.13 0.67 -18.87
N PHE A 435 39.90 0.66 -17.56
CA PHE A 435 40.82 1.16 -16.55
C PHE A 435 40.77 0.26 -15.31
N THR A 436 41.65 0.52 -14.35
CA THR A 436 41.71 -0.25 -13.10
C THR A 436 41.19 0.61 -11.94
N LEU A 437 40.31 0.03 -11.13
CA LEU A 437 39.79 0.61 -9.89
C LEU A 437 39.85 -0.46 -8.81
N ARG A 438 40.49 -0.19 -7.66
CA ARG A 438 40.66 -1.18 -6.56
C ARG A 438 41.18 -2.56 -7.02
N ASN A 439 42.15 -2.56 -7.95
CA ASN A 439 42.69 -3.77 -8.60
C ASN A 439 41.70 -4.58 -9.44
N GLN A 440 40.48 -4.08 -9.66
CA GLN A 440 39.50 -4.65 -10.56
C GLN A 440 39.59 -3.98 -11.94
N LYS A 441 39.50 -4.78 -13.01
CA LYS A 441 39.38 -4.25 -14.37
C LYS A 441 37.96 -3.77 -14.60
N ILE A 442 37.82 -2.50 -14.96
CA ILE A 442 36.55 -1.82 -15.21
C ILE A 442 36.49 -1.43 -16.69
N THR A 443 35.31 -1.55 -17.29
CA THR A 443 35.02 -1.06 -18.63
C THR A 443 34.01 0.08 -18.53
N ALA A 444 34.26 1.20 -19.20
CA ALA A 444 33.33 2.33 -19.24
C ALA A 444 32.97 2.69 -20.68
N TRP A 445 31.69 3.02 -20.86
CA TRP A 445 31.18 3.72 -22.04
C TRP A 445 31.21 5.21 -21.75
N THR A 446 32.03 5.95 -22.49
CA THR A 446 32.28 7.38 -22.24
C THR A 446 31.95 8.22 -23.46
N GLN A 447 31.33 9.37 -23.25
CA GLN A 447 31.15 10.39 -24.28
C GLN A 447 32.23 11.45 -24.16
N LEU A 448 32.86 11.81 -25.28
CA LEU A 448 33.78 12.94 -25.33
C LEU A 448 32.99 14.24 -25.36
N THR A 449 33.27 15.12 -24.41
CA THR A 449 32.66 16.44 -24.29
C THR A 449 33.75 17.51 -24.20
N THR A 450 33.39 18.77 -24.39
CA THR A 450 34.32 19.89 -24.20
C THR A 450 33.88 20.71 -23.00
N ASN A 451 34.80 20.96 -22.07
CA ASN A 451 34.56 21.83 -20.93
C ASN A 451 35.18 23.21 -21.23
N PRO A 452 34.35 24.24 -21.51
CA PRO A 452 34.83 25.56 -21.87
C PRO A 452 35.31 26.40 -20.67
N ASN A 453 35.32 25.84 -19.47
CA ASN A 453 35.76 26.49 -18.23
C ASN A 453 36.72 25.59 -17.44
N TYR A 454 37.63 24.89 -18.13
CA TYR A 454 38.57 23.95 -17.52
C TYR A 454 39.65 24.67 -16.68
N GLY A 455 39.25 25.13 -15.50
CA GLY A 455 40.11 25.61 -14.43
C GLY A 455 40.84 26.94 -14.71
N ILE A 456 40.35 28.01 -14.07
CA ILE A 456 41.05 29.31 -13.91
C ILE A 456 42.49 29.14 -13.34
N LYS A 457 42.81 27.99 -12.73
CA LYS A 457 44.13 27.65 -12.18
C LYS A 457 45.18 27.19 -13.21
N ASN A 458 44.80 26.70 -14.40
CA ASN A 458 45.72 26.02 -15.32
C ASN A 458 46.01 26.75 -16.66
N LYS A 459 45.55 28.00 -16.83
CA LYS A 459 45.71 28.78 -18.09
C LYS A 459 45.26 28.03 -19.36
N ARG A 460 44.32 27.07 -19.24
CA ARG A 460 43.67 26.43 -20.39
C ARG A 460 42.22 26.85 -20.39
N GLU A 461 41.78 27.44 -21.49
CA GLU A 461 40.40 27.93 -21.64
C GLU A 461 39.44 26.77 -21.94
N THR A 462 39.89 25.73 -22.63
CA THR A 462 39.09 24.57 -22.99
C THR A 462 39.85 23.26 -22.78
N ALA A 463 39.15 22.22 -22.36
CA ALA A 463 39.67 20.84 -22.33
C ALA A 463 38.62 19.86 -22.86
N ILE A 464 39.11 18.77 -23.46
CA ILE A 464 38.27 17.61 -23.77
C ILE A 464 38.16 16.79 -22.48
N GLU A 465 36.94 16.54 -22.04
CA GLU A 465 36.62 15.72 -20.88
C GLU A 465 35.77 14.52 -21.32
N THR A 466 36.00 13.37 -20.69
CA THR A 466 35.18 12.18 -20.88
C THR A 466 34.12 12.13 -19.79
N GLU A 467 32.85 12.09 -20.20
CA GLU A 467 31.74 11.84 -19.29
C GLU A 467 31.35 10.36 -19.36
N ALA A 468 31.33 9.67 -18.22
CA ALA A 468 30.86 8.28 -18.18
C ALA A 468 29.34 8.24 -18.41
N LYS A 469 28.90 7.42 -19.36
CA LYS A 469 27.48 7.14 -19.62
C LYS A 469 27.03 5.79 -19.07
N GLY A 470 27.97 4.91 -18.78
CA GLY A 470 27.76 3.69 -18.02
C GLY A 470 29.07 2.97 -17.77
N ILE A 471 29.11 2.16 -16.73
CA ILE A 471 30.31 1.47 -16.27
C ILE A 471 29.94 0.04 -15.95
N ARG A 472 30.83 -0.89 -16.29
CA ARG A 472 30.66 -2.30 -15.96
C ARG A 472 31.92 -2.95 -15.42
N ALA A 473 31.72 -3.94 -14.58
CA ALA A 473 32.78 -4.78 -14.02
C ALA A 473 32.27 -6.21 -13.80
N THR A 474 33.10 -7.18 -14.15
CA THR A 474 32.86 -8.58 -13.81
C THR A 474 33.57 -8.91 -12.49
N VAL A 475 32.81 -9.28 -11.46
CA VAL A 475 33.34 -9.61 -10.12
C VAL A 475 32.74 -10.94 -9.64
N GLY A 476 33.59 -11.95 -9.52
CA GLY A 476 33.13 -13.31 -9.21
C GLY A 476 32.18 -13.82 -10.29
N LYS A 477 30.97 -14.24 -9.89
CA LYS A 477 29.90 -14.70 -10.79
C LYS A 477 28.94 -13.60 -11.25
N TYR A 478 29.23 -12.33 -10.96
CA TYR A 478 28.32 -11.21 -11.23
C TYR A 478 28.90 -10.24 -12.25
N GLU A 479 28.02 -9.73 -13.11
CA GLU A 479 28.27 -8.51 -13.89
C GLU A 479 27.59 -7.35 -13.15
N ILE A 480 28.37 -6.33 -12.83
CA ILE A 480 27.91 -5.13 -12.12
C ILE A 480 27.90 -3.98 -13.12
N PHE A 481 26.77 -3.28 -13.21
CA PHE A 481 26.58 -2.09 -14.02
C PHE A 481 26.28 -0.89 -13.13
N THR A 482 26.91 0.25 -13.39
CA THR A 482 26.64 1.51 -12.69
C THR A 482 26.56 2.69 -13.65
N THR A 483 25.95 3.78 -13.19
CA THR A 483 25.84 5.04 -13.94
C THR A 483 27.09 5.92 -13.85
N SER A 484 27.92 5.73 -12.81
CA SER A 484 29.10 6.56 -12.53
C SER A 484 30.26 5.75 -11.95
N VAL A 485 31.47 6.32 -11.98
CA VAL A 485 32.70 5.68 -11.46
C VAL A 485 32.61 5.60 -9.94
N GLU A 486 32.04 6.63 -9.33
CA GLU A 486 31.77 6.74 -7.90
C GLU A 486 30.83 5.64 -7.43
N ALA A 487 29.74 5.38 -8.18
CA ALA A 487 28.83 4.29 -7.87
C ALA A 487 29.51 2.91 -8.01
N MET A 488 30.41 2.73 -8.99
CA MET A 488 31.20 1.50 -9.10
C MET A 488 32.17 1.35 -7.93
N ASP A 489 32.84 2.43 -7.50
CA ASP A 489 33.74 2.39 -6.34
C ASP A 489 32.99 1.99 -5.07
N GLU A 490 31.81 2.58 -4.83
CA GLU A 490 30.96 2.24 -3.69
C GLU A 490 30.44 0.78 -3.77
N ALA A 491 30.07 0.29 -4.95
CA ALA A 491 29.66 -1.11 -5.14
C ALA A 491 30.78 -2.11 -4.80
N LEU A 492 31.99 -1.85 -5.28
CA LEU A 492 33.16 -2.69 -5.00
C LEU A 492 33.57 -2.63 -3.52
N LYS A 493 33.52 -1.43 -2.92
CA LYS A 493 33.81 -1.20 -1.50
C LYS A 493 32.77 -1.83 -0.58
N ALA A 494 31.50 -1.89 -0.98
CA ALA A 494 30.43 -2.52 -0.21
C ALA A 494 30.73 -4.00 0.07
N ALA A 495 31.27 -4.72 -0.92
CA ALA A 495 31.66 -6.11 -0.80
C ALA A 495 32.80 -6.34 0.22
N GLU A 496 33.64 -5.33 0.47
CA GLU A 496 34.77 -5.41 1.40
C GLU A 496 34.45 -4.91 2.82
N THR A 497 33.68 -3.83 2.92
CA THR A 497 33.62 -3.01 4.14
C THR A 497 32.23 -2.88 4.78
N GLY A 498 31.17 -3.30 4.10
CA GLY A 498 29.80 -3.26 4.65
C GLY A 498 28.72 -3.05 3.60
N SER A 499 28.13 -4.15 3.16
CA SER A 499 27.02 -4.19 2.21
C SER A 499 25.65 -4.20 2.89
N LEU A 500 24.59 -3.97 2.11
CA LEU A 500 23.21 -3.95 2.59
C LEU A 500 22.80 -5.28 3.24
N VAL A 501 23.29 -6.42 2.74
CA VAL A 501 23.00 -7.73 3.36
C VAL A 501 23.57 -7.83 4.78
N GLY A 502 24.69 -7.16 5.08
CA GLY A 502 25.27 -7.11 6.43
C GLY A 502 24.70 -6.00 7.31
N ASP A 503 23.87 -5.11 6.74
CA ASP A 503 23.36 -3.95 7.44
C ASP A 503 22.28 -4.31 8.49
N ARG A 504 22.41 -3.74 9.69
CA ARG A 504 21.53 -4.04 10.81
C ARG A 504 20.10 -3.55 10.57
N ASP A 505 19.95 -2.43 9.88
CA ASP A 505 18.65 -1.85 9.58
C ASP A 505 17.89 -2.69 8.55
N PHE A 506 18.59 -3.17 7.53
CA PHE A 506 18.07 -4.13 6.55
C PHE A 506 17.69 -5.46 7.22
N GLN A 507 18.59 -6.07 7.99
CA GLN A 507 18.33 -7.33 8.71
C GLN A 507 17.12 -7.24 9.64
N THR A 508 17.02 -6.13 10.39
CA THR A 508 15.86 -5.83 11.23
C THR A 508 14.55 -5.71 10.43
N SER A 509 14.64 -5.27 9.17
CA SER A 509 13.47 -5.04 8.31
C SER A 509 13.03 -6.30 7.56
N ILE A 510 13.87 -7.34 7.46
CA ILE A 510 13.50 -8.65 6.88
C ILE A 510 13.15 -9.70 7.93
N GLU A 511 13.57 -9.54 9.20
CA GLU A 511 13.29 -10.46 10.31
C GLU A 511 11.79 -10.80 10.48
N PRO A 512 10.83 -9.85 10.34
CA PRO A 512 9.40 -10.14 10.45
C PRO A 512 8.78 -10.84 9.22
N LEU A 513 9.53 -10.92 8.12
CA LEU A 513 9.04 -11.45 6.85
C LEU A 513 9.20 -12.97 6.77
N PRO A 514 8.39 -13.66 5.94
CA PRO A 514 8.55 -15.09 5.74
C PRO A 514 9.94 -15.43 5.19
N PRO A 515 10.65 -16.41 5.78
CA PRO A 515 12.00 -16.76 5.35
C PRO A 515 12.03 -17.34 3.94
N SER A 516 10.99 -18.10 3.56
CA SER A 516 10.81 -18.57 2.19
C SER A 516 10.01 -17.54 1.39
N ASN A 517 10.65 -16.94 0.39
CA ASN A 517 10.07 -15.85 -0.40
C ASN A 517 10.68 -15.74 -1.82
N ASP A 518 10.27 -14.74 -2.59
CA ASP A 518 10.77 -14.48 -3.97
C ASP A 518 11.64 -13.21 -4.04
N GLY A 519 12.23 -12.79 -2.93
CA GLY A 519 13.11 -11.64 -2.85
C GLY A 519 12.54 -10.47 -2.07
N TYR A 520 13.26 -9.36 -2.08
CA TYR A 520 12.97 -8.21 -1.24
C TYR A 520 12.97 -6.93 -2.06
N PHE A 521 11.94 -6.12 -1.84
CA PHE A 521 11.97 -4.68 -2.06
C PHE A 521 12.24 -4.03 -0.71
N TYR A 522 13.25 -3.17 -0.64
CA TYR A 522 13.62 -2.43 0.56
C TYR A 522 13.66 -0.92 0.27
N LEU A 523 13.09 -0.15 1.18
CA LEU A 523 13.08 1.30 1.11
C LEU A 523 13.39 1.89 2.50
N ASP A 524 14.47 2.67 2.60
CA ASP A 524 14.71 3.56 3.73
C ASP A 524 13.90 4.85 3.51
N TRP A 525 12.87 5.04 4.32
CA TRP A 525 11.93 6.14 4.12
C TRP A 525 12.57 7.53 4.31
N PRO A 526 13.33 7.80 5.39
CA PRO A 526 13.95 9.12 5.59
C PRO A 526 14.88 9.54 4.44
N SER A 527 15.67 8.61 3.92
CA SER A 527 16.66 8.91 2.87
C SER A 527 16.03 8.98 1.47
N SER A 528 14.88 8.32 1.28
CA SER A 528 14.19 8.28 -0.02
C SER A 528 13.07 9.33 -0.17
N ARG A 529 12.59 9.91 0.92
CA ARG A 529 11.48 10.88 0.95
C ARG A 529 11.62 11.98 -0.11
N THR A 530 12.78 12.61 -0.21
CA THR A 530 13.03 13.70 -1.17
C THR A 530 13.04 13.25 -2.63
N ILE A 531 13.34 11.98 -2.90
CA ILE A 531 13.33 11.40 -4.26
C ILE A 531 11.88 11.14 -4.67
N TRP A 532 11.09 10.50 -3.80
CA TRP A 532 9.71 10.12 -4.08
C TRP A 532 8.73 11.29 -4.10
N GLU A 533 8.92 12.32 -3.26
CA GLU A 533 8.11 13.54 -3.29
C GLU A 533 8.20 14.27 -4.65
N LYS A 534 9.34 14.15 -5.35
CA LYS A 534 9.53 14.74 -6.69
C LYS A 534 8.85 13.92 -7.79
N GLN A 535 8.93 12.59 -7.71
CA GLN A 535 8.44 11.70 -8.76
C GLN A 535 6.92 11.45 -8.67
N ILE A 536 6.35 11.47 -7.46
CA ILE A 536 4.92 11.22 -7.27
C ILE A 536 4.33 12.36 -6.41
N PRO A 537 3.90 13.48 -7.02
CA PRO A 537 3.33 14.62 -6.30
C PRO A 537 2.13 14.28 -5.41
N LEU A 538 1.39 13.21 -5.74
CA LEU A 538 0.29 12.71 -4.93
C LEU A 538 0.74 12.15 -3.58
N LEU A 539 1.95 11.60 -3.46
CA LEU A 539 2.49 11.13 -2.17
C LEU A 539 2.56 12.27 -1.17
N ARG A 540 2.89 13.49 -1.60
CA ARG A 540 2.89 14.66 -0.74
C ARG A 540 1.50 14.94 -0.17
N LEU A 541 0.44 14.79 -0.96
CA LEU A 541 -0.94 15.00 -0.49
C LEU A 541 -1.38 13.93 0.52
N ILE A 542 -0.95 12.68 0.32
CA ILE A 542 -1.21 11.56 1.23
C ILE A 542 -0.40 11.75 2.53
N GLU A 543 0.86 12.15 2.42
CA GLU A 543 1.71 12.41 3.58
C GLU A 543 1.09 13.48 4.47
N LEU A 544 0.50 14.53 3.91
CA LEU A 544 -0.16 15.59 4.66
C LEU A 544 -1.34 15.09 5.52
N SER A 545 -2.12 14.10 5.06
CA SER A 545 -3.27 13.56 5.82
C SER A 545 -2.87 12.51 6.86
N ALA A 546 -1.61 12.08 6.81
CA ALA A 546 -1.07 10.94 7.53
C ALA A 546 0.29 11.23 8.19
N ARG A 547 0.62 12.51 8.38
CA ARG A 547 1.94 12.95 8.87
C ARG A 547 2.45 12.16 10.08
N PRO A 548 1.64 11.89 11.13
CA PRO A 548 2.12 11.15 12.28
C PRO A 548 2.61 9.73 11.95
N PHE A 549 2.17 9.13 10.84
CA PHE A 549 2.69 7.83 10.40
C PHE A 549 3.97 7.99 9.58
N PHE A 550 3.99 8.90 8.61
CA PHE A 550 5.14 9.07 7.69
C PHE A 550 6.34 9.75 8.34
N ASP A 551 6.14 10.62 9.34
CA ASP A 551 7.24 11.19 10.14
C ASP A 551 7.95 10.13 11.01
N HIS A 552 7.35 8.95 11.05
CA HIS A 552 7.61 7.85 11.95
C HIS A 552 7.92 6.55 11.19
N LEU A 553 7.75 6.54 9.87
CA LEU A 553 8.16 5.43 9.03
C LEU A 553 9.68 5.44 8.88
N ARG A 554 10.33 4.35 9.26
CA ARG A 554 11.78 4.19 9.13
C ARG A 554 12.14 3.44 7.85
N SER A 555 11.49 2.31 7.62
CA SER A 555 11.67 1.54 6.40
C SER A 555 10.38 0.83 5.98
N LEU A 556 10.28 0.56 4.69
CA LEU A 556 9.24 -0.25 4.08
C LEU A 556 9.93 -1.41 3.35
N THR A 557 9.63 -2.64 3.77
CA THR A 557 10.13 -3.84 3.11
C THR A 557 8.96 -4.67 2.60
N ILE A 558 9.03 -5.14 1.36
CA ILE A 558 8.01 -5.98 0.73
C ILE A 558 8.67 -7.26 0.25
N THR A 559 7.98 -8.39 0.46
CA THR A 559 8.36 -9.68 -0.11
C THR A 559 7.13 -10.42 -0.60
N THR A 560 7.28 -11.27 -1.60
CA THR A 560 6.22 -12.18 -2.07
C THR A 560 6.53 -13.60 -1.65
N THR A 561 5.49 -14.41 -1.41
CA THR A 561 5.65 -15.80 -0.99
C THR A 561 4.92 -16.74 -1.96
N GLY A 562 5.15 -16.54 -3.26
CA GLY A 562 4.52 -17.32 -4.32
C GLY A 562 3.00 -17.23 -4.37
N GLU A 563 2.40 -18.30 -4.89
CA GLU A 563 0.98 -18.41 -5.21
C GLU A 563 0.42 -19.73 -4.68
N THR A 564 -0.81 -19.73 -4.16
CA THR A 564 -1.48 -20.95 -3.68
C THR A 564 -2.93 -20.93 -4.12
N ALA A 565 -3.36 -21.90 -4.94
CA ALA A 565 -4.73 -21.99 -5.44
C ALA A 565 -5.26 -20.66 -6.03
N GLY A 566 -4.43 -20.02 -6.86
CA GLY A 566 -4.76 -18.75 -7.51
C GLY A 566 -4.65 -17.50 -6.63
N ILE A 567 -4.09 -17.63 -5.42
CA ILE A 567 -3.92 -16.53 -4.48
C ILE A 567 -2.44 -16.19 -4.36
N ARG A 568 -2.05 -15.04 -4.92
CA ARG A 568 -0.70 -14.50 -4.77
C ARG A 568 -0.59 -13.77 -3.43
N LYS A 569 0.51 -14.03 -2.71
CA LYS A 569 0.73 -13.50 -1.36
C LYS A 569 1.93 -12.57 -1.33
N ALA A 570 1.76 -11.43 -0.68
CA ALA A 570 2.87 -10.57 -0.28
C ALA A 570 2.81 -10.26 1.21
N THR A 571 3.96 -10.09 1.82
CA THR A 571 4.09 -9.56 3.18
C THR A 571 4.87 -8.25 3.12
N ILE A 572 4.32 -7.23 3.75
CA ILE A 572 4.86 -5.88 3.84
C ILE A 572 5.20 -5.65 5.30
N PHE A 573 6.44 -5.27 5.61
CA PHE A 573 6.83 -4.79 6.92
C PHE A 573 7.12 -3.30 6.87
N MET A 574 6.38 -2.54 7.66
CA MET A 574 6.58 -1.11 7.88
C MET A 574 7.25 -0.95 9.23
N ARG A 575 8.57 -0.70 9.20
CA ARG A 575 9.35 -0.45 10.41
C ARG A 575 9.10 0.97 10.87
N LEU A 576 8.80 1.09 12.15
CA LEU A 576 8.53 2.35 12.83
C LEU A 576 9.69 2.63 13.82
N ASN A 577 10.01 3.91 14.07
CA ASN A 577 11.13 4.35 14.92
C ASN A 577 10.81 4.40 16.42
#